data_AF-A0A9D6T2I5-F1
#
_entry.id   AF-A0A9D6T2I5-F1
#
_cell.length_a   1.000
_cell.length_b   1.000
_cell.length_c   1.000
_cell.angle_alpha   90.00
_cell.angle_beta   90.00
_cell.angle_gamma   90.00
#
_symmetry.space_group_name_H-M   'P 1'
#
loop_
_entity.id
_entity.type
_entity.pdbx_description
1 polymer ?
#
loop_
_entity_poly.entity_id
_entity_poly.type
_entity_poly.pdbx_seq_one_letter_code
_entity_poly.pdbx_strand_id
1 'polypeptide(L)' 'MKVKLDWEHVEARWVEPDDIGGYETVPELAKAWLAVKD' A
#
# COMPACT_ATOMS: atom_id res chain seq x y z
N MET A 1 -2.86 -10.17 -16.37
CA MET A 1 -1.61 -10.36 -15.61
C MET A 1 -1.98 -10.37 -14.13
N LYS A 2 -1.56 -11.37 -13.34
CA LYS A 2 -1.79 -11.39 -11.88
C LYS A 2 -0.47 -11.06 -11.19
N VAL A 3 -0.50 -10.16 -10.20
CA VAL A 3 0.65 -9.90 -9.34
C VAL A 3 0.99 -11.20 -8.60
N LYS A 4 2.25 -11.61 -8.64
CA LYS A 4 2.75 -12.74 -7.87
C LYS A 4 3.43 -12.21 -6.63
N LEU A 5 3.08 -12.79 -5.49
CA LEU A 5 3.75 -12.54 -4.22
C LEU A 5 4.95 -13.47 -4.06
N ASP A 6 5.89 -13.05 -3.24
CA ASP A 6 7.06 -13.84 -2.84
C ASP A 6 7.10 -14.02 -1.32
N TRP A 7 8.25 -14.46 -0.81
CA TRP A 7 8.42 -14.79 0.60
C TRP A 7 8.24 -13.59 1.56
N GLU A 8 8.35 -12.35 1.06
CA GLU A 8 8.24 -11.15 1.90
C GLU A 8 6.78 -10.73 2.09
N HIS A 9 5.91 -11.01 1.11
CA HIS A 9 4.54 -10.51 1.08
C HIS A 9 3.52 -11.64 1.10
N VAL A 10 2.60 -11.63 2.07
CA VAL A 10 1.54 -12.64 2.19
C VAL A 10 0.23 -12.23 1.49
N GLU A 11 0.06 -10.94 1.18
CA GLU A 11 -1.11 -10.42 0.49
C GLU A 11 -0.79 -9.28 -0.50
N ALA A 12 -1.70 -9.05 -1.45
CA ALA A 12 -1.74 -7.84 -2.28
C ALA A 12 -3.19 -7.47 -2.57
N ARG A 13 -3.47 -6.17 -2.52
CA ARG A 13 -4.80 -5.59 -2.75
C ARG A 13 -4.69 -4.30 -3.54
N TRP A 14 -5.64 -4.08 -4.45
CA TRP A 14 -5.88 -2.77 -5.03
C TRP A 14 -6.87 -2.01 -4.14
N VAL A 15 -6.50 -0.81 -3.71
CA VAL A 15 -7.29 0.04 -2.81
C VAL A 15 -7.35 1.46 -3.36
N GLU A 16 -8.35 2.23 -2.93
CA GLU A 16 -8.34 3.67 -3.17
C GLU A 16 -7.19 4.31 -2.37
N PRO A 17 -6.49 5.33 -2.90
CA PRO A 17 -5.34 5.90 -2.21
C PRO A 17 -5.68 6.54 -0.87
N ASP A 18 -6.91 7.03 -0.72
CA ASP A 18 -7.39 7.62 0.53
C ASP A 18 -7.63 6.56 1.63
N ASP A 19 -7.72 5.28 1.28
CA ASP A 19 -7.90 4.18 2.22
C ASP A 19 -6.57 3.65 2.80
N ILE A 20 -5.41 4.06 2.26
CA ILE A 20 -4.08 3.53 2.64
C ILE A 20 -3.85 3.59 4.16
N GLY A 21 -4.30 4.66 4.81
CA GLY A 21 -4.13 4.84 6.27
C GLY A 21 -4.94 3.86 7.13
N GLY A 22 -5.88 3.12 6.56
CA GLY A 22 -6.68 2.11 7.25
C GLY A 22 -6.09 0.70 7.23
N TYR A 23 -4.95 0.49 6.57
CA TYR A 23 -4.30 -0.81 6.42
C TYR A 23 -3.02 -0.91 7.25
N GLU A 24 -2.72 -2.13 7.71
CA GLU A 24 -1.41 -2.44 8.27
C GLU A 24 -0.40 -2.54 7.13
N THR A 25 0.45 -1.53 7.03
CA THR A 25 1.49 -1.45 6.01
C THR A 25 2.84 -1.14 6.65
N VAL A 26 3.89 -1.05 5.85
CA VAL A 26 5.17 -0.50 6.32
C VAL A 26 4.98 0.89 6.91
N PRO A 27 5.78 1.26 7.93
CA PRO A 27 5.74 2.59 8.51
C PRO A 27 5.92 3.68 7.44
N GLU A 28 5.31 4.85 7.66
CA GLU A 28 5.41 6.03 6.80
C GLU A 28 4.81 5.92 5.39
N LEU A 29 4.22 4.79 4.97
CA LEU A 29 3.63 4.66 3.62
C LEU A 29 2.56 5.73 3.35
N ALA A 30 1.62 5.92 4.28
CA ALA A 30 0.57 6.92 4.16
C ALA A 30 1.16 8.36 4.07
N LYS A 31 2.23 8.64 4.81
CA LYS A 31 2.90 9.94 4.77
C LYS A 31 3.62 10.17 3.45
N ALA A 32 4.28 9.15 2.90
CA ALA A 32 4.92 9.23 1.59
C ALA A 32 3.91 9.51 0.48
N TRP A 33 2.74 8.86 0.54
CA TRP A 33 1.64 9.14 -0.38
C TRP A 33 1.16 10.60 -0.29
N LEU A 34 0.93 11.10 0.93
CA LEU A 34 0.51 12.50 1.14
C LEU A 34 1.53 13.52 0.63
N ALA A 35 2.83 13.20 0.65
CA ALA A 35 3.88 14.10 0.17
C ALA A 35 3.87 14.30 -1.37
N VAL A 36 3.21 13.41 -2.11
CA VAL A 36 3.08 13.49 -3.58
C VAL A 36 1.63 13.65 -4.06
N LYS A 37 0.69 13.79 -3.12
CA LYS A 37 -0.72 14.03 -3.40
C LYS A 37 -0.88 15.52 -3.76
N ASP A 38 -1.16 15.80 -5.03
CA ASP A 38 -1.37 17.15 -5.58
C ASP A 38 -2.49 17.94 -4.86
#